data_AF-A0A2I1DFY3-F1
#
_entry.id   AF-A0A2I1DFY3-F1
#
_cell.length_a   1.000
_cell.length_b   1.000
_cell.length_c   1.000
_cell.angle_alpha   90.00
_cell.angle_beta   90.00
_cell.angle_gamma   90.00
#
_symmetry.space_group_name_H-M   'P 1'
#
loop_
_entity.id
_entity.type
_entity.pdbx_description
1 polymer ?
#
loop_
_entity_poly.entity_id
_entity_poly.type
_entity_poly.pdbx_seq_one_letter_code
_entity_poly.pdbx_strand_id
1 'polypeptide(L)'
;MAAVARCLRPFASRALSQQLPLAAVRRVSPAAGFPRGSIRSFSQSPLSQLKKYTESHEWIDLADNGTAKIGITEYAAHSLGDVVYVELPSADLEVAAGEPVGAVESVKSASDVLSPVSGTVLQGNAALEDKAKLINESPEGDAWIAEIKVNDPAELDALLDEAAYKESISGEDH
;
A
#
# COMPACT_ATOMS: atom_id res chain seq x y z
N MET A 1 13.89 -37.10 -37.38
CA MET A 1 12.64 -37.36 -38.13
C MET A 1 12.90 -37.10 -39.61
N ALA A 2 12.30 -37.93 -40.48
CA ALA A 2 12.38 -38.00 -41.96
C ALA A 2 12.48 -36.64 -42.67
N ALA A 3 13.35 -36.40 -43.67
CA ALA A 3 13.53 -37.00 -45.01
C ALA A 3 12.52 -36.53 -46.09
N VAL A 4 13.05 -35.77 -47.09
CA VAL A 4 12.78 -35.89 -48.56
C VAL A 4 11.37 -35.43 -49.04
N ALA A 5 11.07 -34.76 -50.16
CA ALA A 5 11.75 -34.41 -51.42
C ALA A 5 11.05 -33.23 -52.14
N ARG A 6 11.77 -32.73 -53.15
CA ARG A 6 11.44 -31.81 -54.25
C ARG A 6 10.15 -32.13 -55.03
N CYS A 7 9.54 -31.11 -55.65
CA CYS A 7 9.21 -31.18 -57.09
C CYS A 7 9.08 -29.80 -57.74
N LEU A 8 9.32 -29.75 -59.05
CA LEU A 8 9.51 -28.59 -59.92
C LEU A 8 8.22 -28.14 -60.64
N ARG A 9 8.27 -26.87 -61.05
CA ARG A 9 7.38 -25.99 -61.85
C ARG A 9 6.60 -26.66 -63.00
N PRO A 10 5.55 -25.99 -63.53
CA PRO A 10 5.78 -25.29 -64.80
C PRO A 10 5.07 -23.93 -64.99
N PHE A 11 5.54 -23.27 -66.06
CA PHE A 11 5.16 -21.99 -66.67
C PHE A 11 3.83 -22.09 -67.43
N ALA A 12 3.04 -21.00 -67.47
CA ALA A 12 2.14 -20.69 -68.58
C ALA A 12 1.83 -19.18 -68.63
N SER A 13 1.81 -18.63 -69.85
CA SER A 13 1.81 -17.19 -70.14
C SER A 13 0.51 -16.72 -70.81
N ARG A 14 0.36 -15.39 -70.84
CA ARG A 14 -0.39 -14.53 -71.78
C ARG A 14 -1.93 -14.54 -71.73
N ALA A 15 -2.49 -13.36 -71.46
CA ALA A 15 -3.47 -12.72 -72.35
C ALA A 15 -3.49 -11.21 -72.12
N LEU A 16 -3.62 -10.46 -73.22
CA LEU A 16 -3.53 -9.02 -73.36
C LEU A 16 -4.92 -8.53 -73.82
N SER A 17 -5.54 -7.54 -73.15
CA SER A 17 -6.73 -6.82 -73.65
C SER A 17 -6.96 -5.58 -72.79
N GLN A 18 -6.47 -4.40 -73.19
CA GLN A 18 -7.16 -3.34 -73.94
C GLN A 18 -8.21 -2.50 -73.14
N GLN A 19 -7.83 -1.21 -72.97
CA GLN A 19 -8.60 0.05 -73.10
C GLN A 19 -9.66 0.51 -72.05
N LEU A 20 -9.30 1.60 -71.35
CA LEU A 20 -9.94 2.94 -71.11
C LEU A 20 -11.43 3.18 -71.52
N PRO A 21 -12.07 4.32 -71.13
CA PRO A 21 -12.15 5.09 -69.87
C PRO A 21 -13.64 5.48 -69.53
N LEU A 22 -13.85 6.51 -68.71
CA LEU A 22 -15.05 7.36 -68.50
C LEU A 22 -15.98 7.10 -67.30
N ALA A 23 -15.97 8.12 -66.43
CA ALA A 23 -17.11 8.75 -65.77
C ALA A 23 -17.94 7.94 -64.76
N ALA A 24 -17.88 8.35 -63.49
CA ALA A 24 -19.05 8.86 -62.77
C ALA A 24 -18.66 9.47 -61.42
N VAL A 25 -19.11 10.69 -61.22
CA VAL A 25 -19.07 11.46 -59.98
C VAL A 25 -19.84 10.74 -58.87
N ARG A 26 -19.28 10.68 -57.66
CA ARG A 26 -20.08 10.80 -56.44
C ARG A 26 -19.25 11.37 -55.29
N ARG A 27 -19.52 12.65 -54.98
CA ARG A 27 -19.22 13.22 -53.66
C ARG A 27 -20.03 12.45 -52.63
N VAL A 28 -19.45 12.22 -51.45
CA VAL A 28 -20.03 12.48 -50.12
C VAL A 28 -19.02 12.00 -49.08
N SER A 29 -18.51 12.96 -48.31
CA SER A 29 -17.76 12.69 -47.08
C SER A 29 -18.75 12.28 -45.98
N PRO A 30 -18.50 11.19 -45.22
CA PRO A 30 -19.02 11.09 -43.88
C PRO A 30 -17.96 11.64 -42.93
N ALA A 31 -18.33 12.71 -42.21
CA ALA A 31 -17.55 13.23 -41.11
C ALA A 31 -17.24 12.11 -40.12
N ALA A 32 -15.98 12.03 -39.70
CA ALA A 32 -15.53 11.14 -38.63
C ALA A 32 -16.30 11.47 -37.35
N GLY A 33 -17.31 10.64 -37.05
CA GLY A 33 -17.90 10.59 -35.72
C GLY A 33 -16.89 9.99 -34.77
N PHE A 34 -16.04 10.84 -34.17
CA PHE A 34 -15.27 10.47 -33.01
C PHE A 34 -16.24 9.97 -31.94
N PRO A 35 -16.10 8.74 -31.42
CA PRO A 35 -16.86 8.36 -30.25
C PRO A 35 -16.44 9.33 -29.14
N ARG A 36 -17.40 10.11 -28.62
CA ARG A 36 -17.20 10.85 -27.38
C ARG A 36 -16.91 9.83 -26.30
N GLY A 37 -15.62 9.60 -26.08
CA GLY A 37 -15.11 8.76 -25.02
C GLY A 37 -15.79 9.17 -23.72
N SER A 38 -16.39 8.17 -23.09
CA SER A 38 -16.83 8.22 -21.71
C SER A 38 -15.74 8.89 -20.89
N ILE A 39 -16.01 10.09 -20.38
CA ILE A 39 -15.26 10.63 -19.26
C ILE A 39 -15.62 9.71 -18.10
N ARG A 40 -14.84 8.64 -17.91
CA ARG A 40 -14.77 8.02 -16.60
C ARG A 40 -14.06 9.03 -15.73
N SER A 41 -14.85 9.88 -15.09
CA SER A 41 -14.42 10.58 -13.90
C SER A 41 -14.14 9.50 -12.87
N PHE A 42 -12.92 8.96 -12.88
CA PHE A 42 -12.38 8.34 -11.69
C PHE A 42 -12.19 9.49 -10.72
N SER A 43 -13.22 9.77 -9.92
CA SER A 43 -12.99 10.33 -8.60
C SER A 43 -12.21 9.26 -7.87
N GLN A 44 -10.88 9.29 -7.99
CA GLN A 44 -10.04 8.70 -6.98
C GLN A 44 -10.32 9.53 -5.74
N SER A 45 -11.22 9.02 -4.89
CA SER A 45 -11.23 9.39 -3.49
C SER A 45 -9.77 9.27 -3.01
N PRO A 46 -9.22 10.25 -2.29
CA PRO A 46 -7.95 10.01 -1.62
C PRO A 46 -8.15 8.76 -0.78
N LEU A 47 -7.30 7.77 -0.99
CA LEU A 47 -7.22 6.56 -0.17
C LEU A 47 -7.12 7.04 1.27
N SER A 48 -8.22 6.99 2.01
CA SER A 48 -8.22 7.41 3.40
C SER A 48 -7.59 6.29 4.20
N GLN A 49 -6.26 6.24 4.19
CA GLN A 49 -5.48 5.61 5.25
C GLN A 49 -6.12 6.04 6.58
N LEU A 50 -6.75 5.08 7.26
CA LEU A 50 -7.46 5.35 8.50
C LEU A 50 -6.44 5.23 9.62
N LYS A 51 -5.80 6.36 9.93
CA LYS A 51 -4.84 6.45 11.01
C LYS A 51 -5.54 6.76 12.33
N LYS A 52 -5.25 5.95 13.34
CA LYS A 52 -5.81 6.02 14.69
C LYS A 52 -4.70 5.90 15.71
N TYR A 53 -4.99 6.32 16.94
CA TYR A 53 -4.03 6.45 18.02
C TYR A 53 -4.58 5.86 19.32
N THR A 54 -3.69 5.42 20.20
CA THR A 54 -4.01 4.97 21.55
C THR A 54 -3.59 6.03 22.59
N GLU A 55 -4.14 5.94 23.80
CA GLU A 55 -3.66 6.73 24.94
C GLU A 55 -2.22 6.36 25.31
N SER A 56 -1.83 5.10 25.11
CA SER A 56 -0.47 4.58 25.34
C SER A 56 0.56 4.97 24.27
N HIS A 57 0.22 5.88 23.35
CA HIS A 57 1.11 6.47 22.35
C HIS A 57 1.60 5.52 21.25
N GLU A 58 0.75 4.56 20.87
CA GLU A 58 0.86 3.82 19.63
C GLU A 58 -0.05 4.41 18.55
N TRP A 59 0.31 4.19 17.29
CA TRP A 59 -0.55 4.47 16.15
C TRP A 59 -0.83 3.20 15.38
N ILE A 60 -1.98 3.16 14.72
CA ILE A 60 -2.37 2.14 13.76
C ILE A 60 -2.84 2.81 12.47
N ASP A 61 -2.35 2.33 11.33
CA ASP A 61 -2.75 2.80 10.00
C ASP A 61 -3.35 1.64 9.20
N LEU A 62 -4.65 1.69 8.96
CA LEU A 62 -5.41 0.65 8.25
C LEU A 62 -5.35 0.89 6.74
N ALA A 63 -4.94 -0.15 6.01
CA ALA A 63 -4.99 -0.23 4.57
C ALA A 63 -6.29 -0.88 4.06
N ASP A 64 -6.64 -0.61 2.80
CA ASP A 64 -7.90 -1.05 2.17
C ASP A 64 -8.07 -2.59 2.09
N ASN A 65 -6.98 -3.33 2.21
CA ASN A 65 -6.95 -4.80 2.18
C ASN A 65 -7.22 -5.44 3.55
N GLY A 66 -7.48 -4.65 4.60
CA GLY A 66 -7.70 -5.11 5.97
C GLY A 66 -6.41 -5.44 6.74
N THR A 67 -5.23 -5.08 6.19
CA THR A 67 -3.98 -5.08 6.96
C THR A 67 -3.76 -3.72 7.58
N ALA A 68 -3.11 -3.69 8.74
CA ALA A 68 -2.81 -2.47 9.44
C ALA A 68 -1.34 -2.47 9.88
N LYS A 69 -0.71 -1.30 9.80
CA LYS A 69 0.62 -1.08 10.34
C LYS A 69 0.50 -0.45 11.71
N ILE A 70 1.34 -0.91 12.64
CA ILE A 70 1.41 -0.43 14.01
C ILE A 70 2.82 0.12 14.25
N GLY A 71 2.91 1.23 14.98
CA GLY A 71 4.17 1.79 15.45
C GLY A 71 3.95 2.70 16.67
N ILE A 72 5.02 3.36 17.11
CA ILE A 72 4.95 4.35 18.20
C ILE A 72 4.87 5.77 17.65
N THR A 73 4.22 6.67 18.37
CA THR A 73 4.09 8.07 17.94
C THR A 73 5.39 8.86 18.09
N GLU A 74 5.43 10.05 17.48
CA GLU A 74 6.55 10.99 17.66
C GLU A 74 6.78 11.35 19.14
N TYR A 75 5.70 11.51 19.90
CA TYR A 75 5.78 11.82 21.33
C TYR A 75 6.44 10.68 22.13
N ALA A 76 6.05 9.43 21.85
CA ALA A 76 6.66 8.26 22.48
C ALA A 76 8.15 8.14 22.13
N ALA A 77 8.49 8.27 20.84
CA ALA A 77 9.87 8.20 20.38
C ALA A 77 10.76 9.28 21.04
N HIS A 78 10.26 10.52 21.16
CA HIS A 78 10.97 11.59 21.84
C HIS A 78 11.15 11.31 23.34
N SER A 79 10.12 10.77 23.99
CA SER A 79 10.15 10.42 25.43
C SER A 79 11.15 9.30 25.74
N LEU A 80 11.26 8.29 24.87
CA LEU A 80 12.25 7.23 24.99
C LEU A 80 13.69 7.74 24.82
N GLY A 81 13.89 8.76 23.97
CA GLY A 81 15.21 9.26 23.60
C GLY A 81 15.85 8.44 22.47
N ASP A 82 17.19 8.38 22.42
CA ASP A 82 17.91 7.71 21.32
C ASP A 82 17.71 6.20 21.37
N VAL A 83 16.92 5.68 20.42
CA VAL A 83 16.58 4.27 20.28
C VAL A 83 17.77 3.51 19.72
N VAL A 84 18.09 2.39 20.35
CA VAL A 84 19.23 1.55 20.00
C VAL A 84 18.84 0.15 19.57
N TYR A 85 17.63 -0.29 19.92
CA TYR A 85 17.13 -1.62 19.60
C TYR A 85 15.61 -1.63 19.47
N VAL A 86 15.10 -2.49 18.60
CA VAL A 86 13.66 -2.76 18.42
C VAL A 86 13.47 -4.27 18.38
N GLU A 87 12.62 -4.79 19.25
CA GLU A 87 12.15 -6.17 19.19
C GLU A 87 10.95 -6.26 18.25
N LEU A 88 11.12 -7.00 17.16
CA LEU A 88 10.10 -7.21 16.14
C LEU A 88 9.31 -8.50 16.42
N PRO A 89 8.00 -8.53 16.13
CA PRO A 89 7.22 -9.75 16.27
C PRO A 89 7.59 -10.80 15.22
N SER A 90 7.30 -12.04 15.55
CA SER A 90 7.30 -13.14 14.58
C SER A 90 6.00 -13.14 13.76
N ALA A 91 6.09 -13.56 12.50
CA ALA A 91 4.92 -13.82 11.68
C ALA A 91 4.04 -14.92 12.30
N ASP A 92 2.74 -14.87 12.00
CA ASP A 92 1.70 -15.77 12.49
C ASP A 92 1.44 -15.71 14.01
N LEU A 93 1.99 -14.71 14.72
CA LEU A 93 1.65 -14.44 16.11
C LEU A 93 0.21 -13.90 16.20
N GLU A 94 -0.63 -14.54 17.02
CA GLU A 94 -1.93 -13.99 17.40
C GLU A 94 -1.76 -13.04 18.58
N VAL A 95 -2.34 -11.85 18.47
CA VAL A 95 -2.32 -10.81 19.51
C VAL A 95 -3.73 -10.28 19.74
N ALA A 96 -4.10 -10.07 21.00
CA ALA A 96 -5.30 -9.34 21.39
C ALA A 96 -5.03 -7.84 21.54
N ALA A 97 -6.07 -7.02 21.52
CA ALA A 97 -5.95 -5.60 21.83
C ALA A 97 -5.33 -5.40 23.24
N GLY A 98 -4.30 -4.56 23.33
CA GLY A 98 -3.53 -4.28 24.55
C GLY A 98 -2.45 -5.31 24.87
N GLU A 99 -2.26 -6.35 24.06
CA GLU A 99 -1.13 -7.28 24.22
C GLU A 99 0.14 -6.77 23.51
N PRO A 100 1.33 -7.09 24.03
CA PRO A 100 2.58 -6.68 23.41
C PRO A 100 2.77 -7.37 22.05
N VAL A 101 3.06 -6.56 21.03
CA VAL A 101 3.41 -7.01 19.68
C VAL A 101 4.89 -6.76 19.36
N GLY A 102 5.62 -6.08 20.24
CA GLY A 102 7.06 -5.83 20.11
C GLY A 102 7.55 -4.96 21.26
N ALA A 103 8.78 -4.47 21.18
CA ALA A 103 9.35 -3.56 22.17
C ALA A 103 10.36 -2.59 21.54
N VAL A 104 10.54 -1.42 22.15
CA VAL A 104 11.53 -0.42 21.74
C VAL A 104 12.43 -0.10 22.92
N GLU A 105 13.74 -0.17 22.70
CA GLU A 105 14.74 0.11 23.73
C GLU A 105 15.65 1.28 23.33
N SER A 106 15.84 2.18 24.29
CA SER A 106 16.78 3.30 24.22
C SER A 106 17.90 3.12 25.24
N VAL A 107 18.89 4.02 25.20
CA VAL A 107 19.94 4.06 26.23
C VAL A 107 19.43 4.45 27.63
N LYS A 108 18.15 4.86 27.76
CA LYS A 108 17.56 5.35 29.01
C LYS A 108 16.39 4.50 29.49
N SER A 109 15.67 3.86 28.60
CA SER A 109 14.39 3.21 28.91
C SER A 109 14.07 2.13 27.89
N ALA A 110 13.18 1.22 28.27
CA ALA A 110 12.58 0.23 27.38
C ALA A 110 11.07 0.30 27.56
N SER A 111 10.32 0.17 26.47
CA SER A 111 8.86 0.10 26.49
C SER A 111 8.37 -0.97 25.54
N ASP A 112 7.41 -1.75 26.01
CA ASP A 112 6.63 -2.64 25.16
C ASP A 112 5.78 -1.79 24.20
N VAL A 113 5.51 -2.34 23.02
CA VAL A 113 4.61 -1.78 22.02
C VAL A 113 3.35 -2.63 22.02
N LEU A 114 2.23 -2.03 22.39
CA LEU A 114 0.97 -2.76 22.51
C LEU A 114 0.20 -2.74 21.18
N SER A 115 -0.48 -3.85 20.86
CA SER A 115 -1.37 -3.91 19.71
C SER A 115 -2.64 -3.11 19.99
N PRO A 116 -3.00 -2.10 19.18
CA PRO A 116 -4.24 -1.33 19.40
C PRO A 116 -5.52 -2.14 19.15
N VAL A 117 -5.41 -3.22 18.36
CA VAL A 117 -6.51 -4.10 17.98
C VAL A 117 -6.07 -5.57 17.98
N SER A 118 -7.04 -6.47 18.05
CA SER A 118 -6.87 -7.91 17.95
C SER A 118 -6.60 -8.32 16.50
N GLY A 119 -5.62 -9.19 16.30
CA GLY A 119 -5.17 -9.55 14.95
C GLY A 119 -4.16 -10.68 14.90
N THR A 120 -3.72 -10.98 13.68
CA THR A 120 -2.61 -11.89 13.41
C THR A 120 -1.46 -11.11 12.77
N VAL A 121 -0.26 -11.20 13.34
CA VAL A 121 0.93 -10.58 12.78
C VAL A 121 1.29 -11.22 11.46
N LEU A 122 1.47 -10.40 10.44
CA LEU A 122 1.96 -10.81 9.12
C LEU A 122 3.49 -10.73 9.07
N GLN A 123 4.06 -9.62 9.56
CA GLN A 123 5.50 -9.39 9.57
C GLN A 123 5.89 -8.23 10.49
N GLY A 124 7.13 -8.25 10.98
CA GLY A 124 7.81 -7.08 11.52
C GLY A 124 8.60 -6.33 10.43
N ASN A 125 8.94 -5.07 10.68
CA ASN A 125 9.73 -4.27 9.76
C ASN A 125 11.22 -4.58 9.88
N ALA A 126 11.73 -5.49 9.05
CA ALA A 126 13.12 -5.89 9.04
C ALA A 126 14.14 -4.73 8.89
N ALA A 127 13.72 -3.56 8.37
CA ALA A 127 14.59 -2.41 8.30
C ALA A 127 15.04 -1.90 9.68
N LEU A 128 14.25 -2.14 10.72
CA LEU A 128 14.53 -1.71 12.09
C LEU A 128 15.62 -2.55 12.78
N GLU A 129 15.90 -3.77 12.31
CA GLU A 129 16.99 -4.61 12.83
C GLU A 129 18.36 -3.94 12.61
N ASP A 130 18.56 -3.35 11.44
CA ASP A 130 19.80 -2.65 11.08
C ASP A 130 19.73 -1.14 11.38
N LYS A 131 18.53 -0.57 11.48
CA LYS A 131 18.29 0.87 11.55
C LYS A 131 17.26 1.26 12.60
N ALA A 132 17.48 0.84 13.84
CA ALA A 132 16.64 1.22 14.98
C ALA A 132 16.42 2.74 15.11
N LYS A 133 17.39 3.56 14.70
CA LYS A 133 17.28 5.04 14.67
C LYS A 133 16.13 5.58 13.81
N LEU A 134 15.59 4.78 12.87
CA LEU A 134 14.40 5.18 12.11
C LEU A 134 13.22 5.49 13.02
N ILE A 135 13.13 4.86 14.20
CA ILE A 135 12.11 5.17 15.21
C ILE A 135 12.20 6.63 15.66
N ASN A 136 13.39 7.21 15.73
CA ASN A 136 13.56 8.63 16.05
C ASN A 136 13.46 9.56 14.82
N GLU A 137 13.73 9.07 13.61
CA GLU A 137 13.74 9.89 12.39
C GLU A 137 12.36 9.97 11.69
N SER A 138 11.60 8.88 11.74
CA SER A 138 10.29 8.74 11.09
C SER A 138 9.38 7.76 11.84
N PRO A 139 9.07 8.00 13.13
CA PRO A 139 8.29 7.10 13.99
C PRO A 139 6.92 6.75 13.40
N GLU A 140 6.31 7.74 12.76
CA GLU A 140 4.97 7.67 12.19
C GLU A 140 4.92 7.44 10.68
N GLY A 141 6.08 7.16 10.06
CA GLY A 141 6.24 6.94 8.63
C GLY A 141 6.91 5.59 8.35
N ASP A 142 8.21 5.61 8.06
CA ASP A 142 8.94 4.41 7.63
C ASP A 142 9.25 3.43 8.78
N ALA A 143 9.08 3.85 10.04
CA ALA A 143 9.41 3.09 11.23
C ALA A 143 8.22 2.34 11.87
N TRP A 144 7.29 1.85 11.05
CA TRP A 144 6.29 0.87 11.52
C TRP A 144 6.99 -0.38 12.08
N ILE A 145 6.43 -0.96 13.13
CA ILE A 145 7.05 -2.06 13.90
C ILE A 145 6.43 -3.39 13.50
N ALA A 146 5.10 -3.43 13.41
CA ALA A 146 4.34 -4.63 13.07
C ALA A 146 3.33 -4.34 11.96
N GLU A 147 3.17 -5.28 11.03
CA GLU A 147 2.02 -5.33 10.13
C GLU A 147 1.14 -6.49 10.56
N ILE A 148 -0.14 -6.21 10.81
CA ILE A 148 -1.11 -7.18 11.29
C ILE A 148 -2.29 -7.28 10.33
N LYS A 149 -2.92 -8.45 10.31
CA LYS A 149 -4.26 -8.62 9.77
C LYS A 149 -5.26 -8.40 10.88
N VAL A 150 -6.11 -7.38 10.74
CA VAL A 150 -7.10 -7.02 11.75
C VAL A 150 -8.22 -8.06 11.77
N ASN A 151 -8.54 -8.58 12.96
CA ASN A 151 -9.61 -9.57 13.12
C ASN A 151 -10.97 -8.91 13.31
N ASP A 152 -11.04 -7.85 14.10
CA ASP A 152 -12.27 -7.07 14.32
C ASP A 152 -12.03 -5.57 14.02
N PRO A 153 -12.49 -5.05 12.88
CA PRO A 153 -12.32 -3.64 12.54
C PRO A 153 -13.14 -2.70 13.43
N ALA A 154 -14.13 -3.19 14.18
CA ALA A 154 -14.93 -2.36 15.08
C ALA A 154 -14.11 -1.84 16.28
N GLU A 155 -13.01 -2.51 16.63
CA GLU A 155 -12.11 -2.06 17.70
C GLU A 155 -11.44 -0.71 17.36
N LEU A 156 -11.30 -0.38 16.07
CA LEU A 156 -10.74 0.90 15.62
C LEU A 156 -11.64 2.10 15.95
N ASP A 157 -12.93 1.88 16.19
CA ASP A 157 -13.87 2.95 16.56
C ASP A 157 -13.67 3.43 18.00
N ALA A 158 -13.06 2.60 18.85
CA ALA A 158 -12.70 2.96 20.23
C ALA A 158 -11.40 3.76 20.32
N LEU A 159 -10.63 3.83 19.23
CA LEU A 159 -9.34 4.52 19.19
C LEU A 159 -9.49 6.01 18.88
N LEU A 160 -8.50 6.78 19.33
CA LEU A 160 -8.44 8.22 19.15
C LEU A 160 -8.15 8.56 17.68
N ASP A 161 -8.75 9.63 17.19
CA ASP A 161 -8.28 10.29 15.98
C ASP A 161 -7.09 11.22 16.30
N GLU A 162 -6.46 11.75 15.25
CA GLU A 162 -5.29 12.62 15.40
C GLU A 162 -5.58 13.88 16.23
N ALA A 163 -6.79 14.44 16.16
CA ALA A 163 -7.14 15.64 16.90
C ALA A 163 -7.30 15.34 18.39
N ALA A 164 -8.01 14.26 18.72
CA ALA A 164 -8.20 13.80 20.09
C ALA A 164 -6.86 13.38 20.74
N TYR A 165 -5.98 12.71 19.99
CA TYR A 165 -4.64 12.36 20.48
C TYR A 165 -3.77 13.59 20.77
N LYS A 166 -3.80 14.59 19.88
CA LYS A 166 -3.07 15.85 20.12
C LYS A 166 -3.58 16.60 21.34
N GLU A 167 -4.89 16.54 21.60
CA GLU A 167 -5.47 17.11 22.82
C GLU A 167 -5.01 16.34 24.06
N SER A 168 -4.98 15.01 24.03
CA SER A 168 -4.55 14.19 25.18
C SER A 168 -3.11 14.50 25.59
N ILE A 169 -2.17 14.54 24.64
CA ILE A 169 -0.75 14.82 24.94
C ILE A 169 -0.51 16.27 25.39
N SER A 170 -1.35 17.22 24.95
CA SER A 170 -1.24 18.62 25.37
C SER A 170 -1.66 18.83 26.83
N GLY A 171 -2.52 17.97 27.36
CA GLY A 171 -2.96 18.00 28.75
C GLY A 171 -1.99 17.31 29.72
N GLU A 172 -1.11 16.44 29.22
CA GLU A 172 -0.16 15.66 30.03
C GLU A 172 1.13 16.43 30.38
N ASP A 173 1.40 17.56 29.70
CA ASP A 173 2.62 18.37 29.86
C ASP A 173 2.55 19.38 31.04
N HIS A 174 1.81 19.04 32.11
CA HIS A 174 1.54 19.87 33.30
C HIS A 174 1.86 19.16 34.61
#